data_AF-A0A914X292-F1
#
_entry.id   AF-A0A914X292-F1
#
_cell.length_a   1.000
_cell.length_b   1.000
_cell.length_c   1.000
_cell.angle_alpha   90.00
_cell.angle_beta   90.00
_cell.angle_gamma   90.00
#
_symmetry.space_group_name_H-M   'P 1'
#
loop_
_entity.id
_entity.type
_entity.pdbx_description
1 polymer ?
#
loop_
_entity_poly.entity_id
_entity_poly.type
_entity_poly.pdbx_seq_one_letter_code
_entity_poly.pdbx_strand_id
1 'polypeptide(L)'
;MTVGSMERPTGDIACTSQLKRYGQFIEDLQNRLRRTEESMEIVDRSYIVQCQSIPTESASLSELVRSGNDVIDKTLVVLASLCSEVDALKAEAECKFYPALLAYGEDVQGYLTQEGGALRLIGQMLPCLQELSVFINRCYEVCRNVVLQMASLFSNQ
;
A
#
# COMPACT_ATOMS: atom_id res chain seq x y z
N MET A 1 40.45 -26.74 -65.49
CA MET A 1 40.24 -27.71 -64.41
C MET A 1 40.00 -26.95 -63.13
N THR A 2 38.81 -27.16 -62.58
CA THR A 2 38.22 -26.57 -61.40
C THR A 2 38.84 -27.13 -60.13
N VAL A 3 39.26 -26.25 -59.22
CA VAL A 3 39.40 -26.52 -57.78
C VAL A 3 38.77 -25.29 -57.14
N GLY A 4 37.50 -25.34 -56.73
CA GLY A 4 37.08 -26.00 -55.50
C GLY A 4 36.91 -24.92 -54.43
N SER A 5 35.91 -24.05 -54.63
CA SER A 5 35.57 -22.95 -53.73
C SER A 5 35.16 -23.51 -52.38
N MET A 6 35.97 -23.23 -51.35
CA MET A 6 35.71 -23.58 -49.97
C MET A 6 34.66 -22.61 -49.40
N GLU A 7 33.40 -23.04 -49.41
CA GLU A 7 32.29 -22.34 -48.75
C GLU A 7 32.58 -22.25 -47.24
N ARG A 8 32.85 -21.02 -46.77
CA ARG A 8 32.89 -20.71 -45.33
C ARG A 8 31.45 -20.67 -44.80
N PRO A 9 31.15 -21.24 -43.62
CA PRO A 9 29.79 -21.33 -43.12
C PRO A 9 29.27 -19.93 -42.77
N THR A 10 28.31 -19.46 -43.57
CA THR A 10 27.60 -18.17 -43.40
C THR A 10 26.87 -18.06 -42.04
N GLY A 11 26.67 -19.17 -41.33
CA GLY A 11 26.06 -19.22 -40.00
C GLY A 11 26.88 -18.57 -38.88
N ASP A 12 28.20 -18.70 -38.89
CA ASP A 12 29.05 -18.14 -37.82
C ASP A 12 29.14 -16.61 -37.90
N ILE A 13 29.07 -16.06 -39.11
CA ILE A 13 29.09 -14.60 -39.33
C ILE A 13 27.76 -13.98 -38.85
N ALA A 14 26.63 -14.67 -39.08
CA ALA A 14 25.34 -14.23 -38.57
C ALA A 14 25.25 -14.32 -37.04
N CYS A 15 25.76 -15.41 -36.45
CA CYS A 15 25.81 -15.61 -34.99
C CYS A 15 26.66 -14.53 -34.30
N THR A 16 27.87 -14.30 -34.80
CA THR A 16 28.77 -13.27 -34.26
C THR A 16 28.22 -11.85 -34.43
N SER A 17 27.49 -11.59 -35.51
CA SER A 17 26.81 -10.30 -35.73
C SER A 17 25.66 -10.07 -34.77
N GLN A 18 24.87 -11.12 -34.46
CA GLN A 18 23.81 -11.03 -33.44
C GLN A 18 24.39 -10.83 -32.03
N LEU A 19 25.47 -11.54 -31.69
CA LEU A 19 26.11 -11.42 -30.38
C LEU A 19 26.64 -10.00 -30.13
N LYS A 20 27.23 -9.37 -31.15
CA LYS A 20 27.65 -7.96 -31.08
C LYS A 20 26.47 -7.02 -30.88
N ARG A 21 25.33 -7.27 -31.53
CA ARG A 21 24.12 -6.45 -31.38
C ARG A 21 23.54 -6.55 -29.98
N TYR A 22 23.53 -7.74 -29.38
CA TYR A 22 23.12 -7.93 -27.99
C TYR A 22 24.09 -7.26 -27.01
N GLY A 23 25.41 -7.36 -27.24
CA GLY A 23 26.41 -6.65 -26.42
C GLY A 23 26.20 -5.13 -26.43
N GLN A 24 26.01 -4.54 -27.61
CA GLN A 24 25.71 -3.11 -27.77
C GLN A 24 24.40 -2.72 -27.08
N PHE A 25 23.37 -3.56 -27.15
CA PHE A 25 22.09 -3.32 -26.49
C PHE A 25 22.23 -3.31 -24.96
N ILE A 26 22.99 -4.27 -24.39
CA ILE A 26 23.24 -4.32 -22.95
C ILE A 26 24.03 -3.10 -22.49
N GLU A 27 25.03 -2.67 -23.25
CA GLU A 27 25.83 -1.48 -22.95
C GLU A 27 24.96 -0.20 -22.96
N ASP A 28 24.02 -0.10 -23.91
CA ASP A 28 23.08 1.02 -23.97
C ASP A 28 22.08 1.00 -22.79
N LEU A 29 21.61 -0.18 -22.38
CA LEU A 29 20.78 -0.33 -21.17
C LEU A 29 21.55 0.05 -19.91
N GLN A 30 22.82 -0.37 -19.78
CA GLN A 30 23.66 -0.03 -18.64
C GLN A 30 23.89 1.48 -18.56
N ASN A 31 24.10 2.15 -19.70
CA ASN A 31 24.22 3.60 -19.77
C ASN A 31 22.92 4.32 -19.41
N ARG A 32 21.76 3.79 -19.81
CA ARG A 32 20.45 4.35 -19.43
C ARG A 32 20.15 4.19 -17.94
N LEU A 33 20.50 3.05 -17.36
CA LEU A 33 20.36 2.80 -15.91
C LEU A 33 21.26 3.75 -15.14
N ARG A 34 22.54 3.87 -15.51
CA ARG A 34 23.48 4.79 -14.87
C ARG A 34 23.01 6.25 -14.91
N ARG A 35 22.47 6.72 -16.04
CA ARG A 35 21.88 8.08 -16.13
C ARG A 35 20.66 8.24 -15.23
N THR A 36 19.87 7.19 -15.05
CA THR A 36 18.72 7.21 -14.16
C THR A 36 19.16 7.24 -12.70
N GLU A 37 20.18 6.46 -12.32
CA GLU A 37 20.78 6.48 -10.99
C GLU A 37 21.42 7.84 -10.66
N GLU A 38 22.20 8.40 -11.59
CA GLU A 38 22.80 9.73 -11.46
C GLU A 38 21.74 10.85 -11.33
N SER A 39 20.56 10.71 -11.97
CA SER A 39 19.45 11.65 -11.79
C SER A 39 18.71 11.44 -10.46
N MET A 40 18.70 10.21 -9.94
CA MET A 40 18.08 9.84 -8.67
C MET A 40 18.93 10.29 -7.47
N GLU A 41 20.25 10.27 -7.57
CA GLU A 41 21.16 10.85 -6.54
C GLU A 41 20.91 12.35 -6.30
N ILE A 42 20.42 13.08 -7.31
CA ILE A 42 20.03 14.49 -7.17
C ILE A 42 18.74 14.63 -6.33
N VAL A 43 17.85 13.63 -6.40
CA VAL A 43 16.59 13.60 -5.64
C VAL A 43 16.82 13.21 -4.18
N ASP A 44 17.90 12.50 -3.85
CA ASP A 44 18.23 12.07 -2.48
C ASP A 44 18.76 13.20 -1.58
N ARG A 45 19.32 14.28 -2.14
CA ARG A 45 19.90 15.40 -1.35
C ARG A 45 18.97 16.58 -1.11
N SER A 46 17.86 16.64 -1.81
CA SER A 46 16.78 17.56 -1.47
C SER A 46 15.79 16.78 -0.64
N TYR A 47 15.87 16.92 0.68
CA TYR A 47 14.74 16.66 1.56
C TYR A 47 13.54 17.41 0.97
N ILE A 48 12.73 16.74 0.18
CA ILE A 48 11.36 17.17 -0.08
C ILE A 48 10.72 16.99 1.29
N VAL A 49 10.82 18.04 2.12
CA VAL A 49 10.01 18.17 3.30
C VAL A 49 8.60 18.27 2.73
N GLN A 50 7.95 17.12 2.60
CA GLN A 50 6.55 17.04 2.29
C GLN A 50 5.83 17.60 3.53
N CYS A 51 5.71 18.93 3.58
CA CYS A 51 4.87 19.62 4.54
C CYS A 51 3.42 19.28 4.19
N GLN A 52 2.96 18.12 4.64
CA GLN A 52 1.56 17.77 4.59
C GLN A 52 0.87 18.55 5.72
N SER A 53 0.43 19.78 5.44
CA SER A 53 -0.41 20.52 6.37
C SER A 53 -1.80 19.88 6.38
N ILE A 54 -2.01 18.95 7.30
CA ILE A 54 -3.35 18.48 7.62
C ILE A 54 -3.99 19.60 8.45
N PRO A 55 -5.17 20.11 8.10
CA PRO A 55 -5.87 21.06 8.96
C PRO A 55 -6.15 20.39 10.31
N THR A 56 -5.34 20.73 11.31
CA THR A 56 -5.50 20.25 12.68
C THR A 56 -6.33 21.25 13.46
N GLU A 57 -7.57 20.90 13.74
CA GLU A 57 -8.46 21.70 14.57
C GLU A 57 -8.02 21.57 16.04
N SER A 58 -7.67 22.70 16.67
CA SER A 58 -7.20 22.72 18.07
C SER A 58 -8.33 22.94 19.07
N ALA A 59 -9.56 23.14 18.59
CA ALA A 59 -10.74 23.30 19.42
C ALA A 59 -11.34 21.93 19.75
N SER A 60 -11.84 21.77 20.98
CA SER A 60 -12.57 20.56 21.35
C SER A 60 -13.90 20.48 20.61
N LEU A 61 -14.36 19.26 20.33
CA LEU A 61 -15.61 19.03 19.61
C LEU A 61 -16.81 19.68 20.32
N SER A 62 -16.78 19.77 21.65
CA SER A 62 -17.78 20.49 22.46
C SER A 62 -17.76 22.01 22.29
N GLU A 63 -16.61 22.62 21.96
CA GLU A 63 -16.51 24.07 21.73
C GLU A 63 -17.01 24.47 20.34
N LEU A 64 -16.90 23.55 19.39
CA LEU A 64 -17.35 23.71 18.01
C LEU A 64 -18.87 23.64 17.86
N VAL A 65 -19.52 22.89 18.74
CA VAL A 65 -20.96 22.63 18.67
C VAL A 65 -21.70 23.59 19.60
N ARG A 66 -22.23 24.68 19.02
CA ARG A 66 -23.04 25.68 19.74
C ARG A 66 -24.29 26.06 18.93
N SER A 67 -25.25 25.14 18.84
CA SER A 67 -26.54 25.41 18.20
C SER A 67 -27.52 26.18 19.11
N GLY A 68 -27.24 26.23 20.42
CA GLY A 68 -28.13 26.85 21.41
C GLY A 68 -29.27 25.95 21.87
N ASN A 69 -29.27 24.68 21.44
CA ASN A 69 -30.17 23.63 21.91
C ASN A 69 -29.34 22.45 22.42
N ASP A 70 -29.39 22.22 23.73
CA ASP A 70 -28.62 21.17 24.41
C ASP A 70 -28.83 19.75 23.83
N VAL A 71 -30.01 19.45 23.30
CA VAL A 71 -30.31 18.14 22.71
C VAL A 71 -29.63 17.98 21.36
N ILE A 72 -29.67 19.03 20.53
CA ILE A 72 -29.00 19.06 19.23
C ILE A 72 -27.49 19.03 19.44
N ASP A 73 -26.99 19.82 20.40
CA ASP A 73 -25.56 19.91 20.69
C ASP A 73 -24.99 18.55 21.12
N LYS A 74 -25.68 17.85 22.04
CA LYS A 74 -25.29 16.48 22.42
C LYS A 74 -25.31 15.52 21.23
N THR A 75 -26.36 15.55 20.42
CA THR A 75 -26.48 14.59 19.31
C THR A 75 -25.41 14.85 18.25
N LEU A 76 -25.09 16.11 17.99
CA LEU A 76 -24.07 16.50 17.02
C LEU A 76 -22.67 16.17 17.53
N VAL A 77 -22.42 16.31 18.84
CA VAL A 77 -21.16 15.85 19.47
C VAL A 77 -20.97 14.34 19.28
N VAL A 78 -22.01 13.54 19.54
CA VAL A 78 -21.89 12.10 19.42
C VAL A 78 -21.74 11.68 17.94
N LEU A 79 -22.51 12.28 17.02
CA LEU A 79 -22.39 11.97 15.59
C LEU A 79 -21.00 12.30 15.06
N ALA A 80 -20.47 13.47 15.40
CA ALA A 80 -19.14 13.89 14.98
C ALA A 80 -18.05 12.97 15.58
N SER A 81 -18.21 12.52 16.84
CA SER A 81 -17.30 11.54 17.43
C SER A 81 -17.30 10.19 16.70
N LEU A 82 -18.47 9.72 16.24
CA LEU A 82 -18.57 8.52 15.43
C LEU A 82 -17.91 8.69 14.05
N CYS A 83 -18.09 9.84 13.41
CA CYS A 83 -17.41 10.13 12.14
C CYS A 83 -15.89 10.07 12.30
N SER A 84 -15.34 10.70 13.35
CA SER A 84 -13.90 10.62 13.65
C SER A 84 -13.45 9.18 13.92
N GLU A 85 -14.26 8.37 14.59
CA GLU A 85 -13.95 6.97 14.83
C GLU A 85 -13.97 6.14 13.54
N VAL A 86 -14.90 6.40 12.62
CA VAL A 86 -14.91 5.77 11.28
C VAL A 86 -13.64 6.09 10.51
N ASP A 87 -13.20 7.35 10.52
CA ASP A 87 -11.96 7.76 9.85
C ASP A 87 -10.73 7.08 10.47
N ALA A 88 -10.69 6.95 11.80
CA ALA A 88 -9.62 6.25 12.50
C ALA A 88 -9.59 4.75 12.15
N LEU A 89 -10.74 4.09 12.14
CA LEU A 89 -10.87 2.67 11.77
C LEU A 89 -10.47 2.45 10.31
N LYS A 90 -10.83 3.36 9.41
CA LYS A 90 -10.40 3.30 8.00
C LYS A 90 -8.88 3.39 7.88
N ALA A 91 -8.26 4.36 8.55
CA ALA A 91 -6.80 4.51 8.55
C ALA A 91 -6.11 3.26 9.13
N GLU A 92 -6.65 2.67 10.21
CA GLU A 92 -6.12 1.42 10.76
C GLU A 92 -6.21 0.27 9.76
N ALA A 93 -7.33 0.12 9.04
CA ALA A 93 -7.48 -0.90 8.00
C ALA A 93 -6.45 -0.73 6.88
N GLU A 94 -6.27 0.48 6.37
CA GLU A 94 -5.37 0.81 5.27
C GLU A 94 -3.89 0.63 5.66
N CYS A 95 -3.51 1.01 6.88
CA CYS A 95 -2.12 0.95 7.31
C CYS A 95 -1.70 -0.44 7.82
N LYS A 96 -2.61 -1.19 8.44
CA LYS A 96 -2.26 -2.42 9.17
C LYS A 96 -2.75 -3.68 8.47
N PHE A 97 -4.05 -3.75 8.17
CA PHE A 97 -4.67 -5.01 7.76
C PHE A 97 -4.57 -5.24 6.25
N TYR A 98 -4.75 -4.21 5.42
CA TYR A 98 -4.66 -4.37 3.96
C TYR A 98 -3.28 -4.81 3.49
N PRO A 99 -2.16 -4.21 3.95
CA PRO A 99 -0.83 -4.65 3.53
C PRO A 99 -0.51 -6.07 4.01
N ALA A 100 -0.90 -6.41 5.25
CA ALA A 100 -0.66 -7.73 5.83
C ALA A 100 -1.44 -8.84 5.08
N LEU A 101 -2.69 -8.58 4.70
CA LEU A 101 -3.50 -9.52 3.92
C LEU A 101 -3.03 -9.64 2.47
N LEU A 102 -2.59 -8.53 1.87
CA LEU A 102 -2.10 -8.51 0.49
C LEU A 102 -0.78 -9.28 0.35
N ALA A 103 0.15 -9.10 1.29
CA ALA A 103 1.43 -9.80 1.30
C ALA A 103 1.33 -11.25 1.79
N TYR A 104 0.18 -11.68 2.30
CA TYR A 104 0.01 -13.04 2.82
C TYR A 104 0.05 -14.07 1.70
N GLY A 105 1.00 -15.01 1.79
CA GLY A 105 1.23 -16.03 0.77
C GLY A 105 2.30 -15.67 -0.26
N GLU A 106 2.80 -14.44 -0.24
CA GLU A 106 3.99 -14.05 -1.00
C GLU A 106 5.26 -14.57 -0.30
N ASP A 107 6.23 -15.10 -1.06
CA ASP A 107 7.51 -15.60 -0.53
C ASP A 107 8.51 -14.46 -0.24
N VAL A 108 8.04 -13.36 0.35
CA VAL A 108 8.85 -12.14 0.58
C VAL A 108 10.07 -12.43 1.45
N GLN A 109 10.00 -13.45 2.31
CA GLN A 109 11.06 -13.82 3.24
C GLN A 109 11.76 -15.16 2.91
N GLY A 110 11.45 -15.78 1.75
CA GLY A 110 12.09 -17.04 1.33
C GLY A 110 11.74 -18.24 2.24
N TYR A 111 10.62 -18.16 2.96
CA TYR A 111 10.20 -19.24 3.85
C TYR A 111 9.57 -20.40 3.09
N LEU A 112 8.89 -20.15 1.96
CA LEU A 112 8.16 -21.21 1.24
C LEU A 112 9.09 -22.26 0.63
N THR A 113 10.37 -21.94 0.46
CA THR A 113 11.41 -22.87 -0.01
C THR A 113 11.99 -23.78 1.08
N GLN A 114 11.68 -23.54 2.37
CA GLN A 114 12.08 -24.40 3.49
C GLN A 114 11.00 -25.40 3.88
N GLU A 115 11.40 -26.61 4.30
CA GLU A 115 10.49 -27.60 4.89
C GLU A 115 9.74 -26.99 6.10
N GLY A 116 8.40 -27.05 6.06
CA GLY A 116 7.55 -26.44 7.09
C GLY A 116 7.36 -24.93 6.97
N GLY A 117 7.90 -24.28 5.95
CA GLY A 117 7.76 -22.85 5.69
C GLY A 117 6.31 -22.36 5.64
N ALA A 118 5.43 -23.13 5.01
CA ALA A 118 4.00 -22.82 4.95
C ALA A 118 3.34 -22.80 6.35
N LEU A 119 3.68 -23.75 7.23
CA LEU A 119 3.17 -23.79 8.60
C LEU A 119 3.67 -22.59 9.41
N ARG A 120 4.92 -22.19 9.20
CA ARG A 120 5.50 -21.00 9.83
C ARG A 120 4.82 -19.71 9.37
N LEU A 121 4.54 -19.58 8.08
CA LEU A 121 3.85 -18.42 7.50
C LEU A 121 2.40 -18.31 8.02
N ILE A 122 1.67 -19.43 8.09
CA ILE A 122 0.34 -19.48 8.72
C ILE A 122 0.42 -19.11 10.21
N GLY A 123 1.40 -19.66 10.93
CA GLY A 123 1.60 -19.36 12.35
C GLY A 123 1.89 -17.89 12.65
N GLN A 124 2.64 -17.22 11.78
CA GLN A 124 2.92 -15.79 11.89
C GLN A 124 1.71 -14.91 11.56
N MET A 125 0.80 -15.39 10.70
CA MET A 125 -0.42 -14.66 10.33
C MET A 125 -1.55 -14.80 11.36
N LEU A 126 -1.52 -15.85 12.19
CA LEU A 126 -2.58 -16.15 13.17
C LEU A 126 -2.89 -14.98 14.12
N PRO A 127 -1.90 -14.29 14.72
CA PRO A 127 -2.16 -13.12 15.56
C PRO A 127 -2.81 -11.97 14.79
N CYS A 128 -2.37 -11.73 13.53
CA CYS A 128 -2.97 -10.70 12.68
C CYS A 128 -4.45 -10.99 12.39
N LEU A 129 -4.81 -12.25 12.14
CA LEU A 129 -6.20 -12.66 11.91
C LEU A 129 -7.07 -12.54 13.17
N GLN A 130 -6.50 -12.84 14.34
CA GLN A 130 -7.18 -12.62 15.61
C GLN A 130 -7.49 -11.13 15.81
N GLU A 131 -6.48 -10.27 15.64
CA GLU A 131 -6.66 -8.82 15.76
C GLU A 131 -7.65 -8.30 14.71
N LEU A 132 -7.63 -8.82 13.49
CA LEU A 132 -8.59 -8.48 12.45
C LEU A 132 -10.02 -8.84 12.85
N SER A 133 -10.23 -9.99 13.51
CA SER A 133 -11.56 -10.37 14.01
C SER A 133 -12.09 -9.37 15.05
N VAL A 134 -11.24 -8.92 15.97
CA VAL A 134 -11.60 -7.89 16.95
C VAL A 134 -11.89 -6.56 16.25
N PHE A 135 -11.07 -6.17 15.29
CA PHE A 135 -11.26 -4.97 14.49
C PHE A 135 -12.61 -4.98 13.73
N ILE A 136 -12.96 -6.10 13.08
CA ILE A 136 -14.26 -6.23 12.39
C ILE A 136 -15.43 -6.06 13.35
N ASN A 137 -15.36 -6.64 14.56
CA ASN A 137 -16.39 -6.44 15.58
C ASN A 137 -16.52 -4.96 15.96
N ARG A 138 -15.39 -4.25 16.10
CA ARG A 138 -15.41 -2.81 16.39
C ARG A 138 -16.07 -2.02 15.26
N CYS A 139 -15.73 -2.30 14.00
CA CYS A 139 -16.37 -1.67 12.84
C CYS A 139 -17.89 -1.91 12.84
N TYR A 140 -18.33 -3.12 13.17
CA TYR A 140 -19.75 -3.44 13.26
C TYR A 140 -20.46 -2.62 14.35
N GLU A 141 -19.86 -2.50 15.53
CA GLU A 141 -20.41 -1.69 16.62
C GLU A 141 -20.55 -0.21 16.23
N VAL A 142 -19.52 0.36 15.60
CA VAL A 142 -19.53 1.77 15.16
C VAL A 142 -20.59 1.99 14.08
N CYS A 143 -20.65 1.13 13.05
CA CYS A 143 -21.70 1.19 12.03
C CYS A 143 -23.11 1.09 12.64
N ARG A 144 -23.30 0.19 13.60
CA ARG A 144 -24.56 0.05 14.32
C ARG A 144 -24.90 1.33 15.09
N ASN A 145 -23.93 1.93 15.78
CA ASN A 145 -24.14 3.17 16.53
C ASN A 145 -24.48 4.36 15.61
N VAL A 146 -23.86 4.44 14.43
CA VAL A 146 -24.21 5.43 13.40
C VAL A 146 -25.67 5.27 12.98
N VAL A 147 -26.09 4.04 12.63
CA VAL A 147 -27.47 3.77 12.23
C VAL A 147 -28.46 4.08 13.35
N LEU A 148 -28.15 3.71 14.60
CA LEU A 148 -29.01 4.01 15.74
C LEU A 148 -29.13 5.52 16.01
N GLN A 149 -28.05 6.28 15.89
CA GLN A 149 -28.11 7.73 16.07
C GLN A 149 -28.92 8.41 14.96
N MET A 150 -28.73 8.00 13.71
CA MET A 150 -29.58 8.47 12.61
C MET A 150 -31.05 8.10 12.86
N ALA A 151 -31.34 6.87 13.26
CA ALA A 151 -32.71 6.44 13.56
C ALA A 151 -33.33 7.26 14.70
N SER A 152 -32.57 7.56 15.75
CA SER A 152 -33.04 8.37 16.88
C SER A 152 -33.34 9.83 16.50
N LEU A 153 -32.67 10.37 15.48
CA LEU A 153 -32.97 11.68 14.92
C LEU A 153 -34.28 11.67 14.13
N PHE A 154 -34.57 10.59 13.40
CA PHE A 154 -35.81 10.45 12.63
C PHE A 154 -37.01 10.06 13.49
N SER A 155 -36.82 9.27 14.56
CA SER A 155 -37.91 8.76 15.40
C SER A 155 -38.38 9.73 16.48
N ASN A 156 -37.68 10.85 16.70
CA ASN A 156 -38.07 11.91 17.63
C ASN A 156 -38.75 13.10 16.92
N GLN A 157 -39.37 12.87 15.76
CA GLN A 157 -40.35 13.78 15.15
C GLN A 157 -41.76 13.49 15.64
#